data_AF-A0A7V3EU18-F1
#
_entry.id   AF-A0A7V3EU18-F1
#
_cell.length_a   1.000
_cell.length_b   1.000
_cell.length_c   1.000
_cell.angle_alpha   90.00
_cell.angle_beta   90.00
_cell.angle_gamma   90.00
#
_symmetry.space_group_name_H-M   'P 1'
#
loop_
_entity.id
_entity.type
_entity.pdbx_description
1 polymer ?
#
loop_
_entity_poly.entity_id
_entity_poly.type
_entity_poly.pdbx_seq_one_letter_code
_entity_poly.pdbx_strand_id
1 'polypeptide(L)'
;SYLKALKDYNVIIKSPGVPIHLPEVERAYKEEKITSQTEIFLQNCKCKVVGITGTKGKSTTASLIYKVLKEGGLKVHLVGNIGKPVLNYLISQREDEIFVYELSSHQLYNLKISPHVAVFLNIYPEHLDYYKDFKEYLMAKANITLWQRKNEFFDL
;
A
#
# COMPACT_ATOMS: atom_id res chain seq x y z
N SER A 1 27.02 10.17 0.07
CA SER A 1 25.66 9.69 -0.24
C SER A 1 24.77 9.99 0.95
N TYR A 2 23.60 10.58 0.72
CA TYR A 2 22.60 10.86 1.76
C TYR A 2 22.15 9.58 2.50
N LEU A 3 22.27 8.41 1.85
CA LEU A 3 21.91 7.11 2.41
C LEU A 3 22.73 6.70 3.63
N LYS A 4 23.97 7.18 3.77
CA LYS A 4 24.81 6.87 4.94
C LYS A 4 24.22 7.41 6.24
N ALA A 5 23.47 8.52 6.16
CA ALA A 5 22.82 9.14 7.31
C ALA A 5 21.58 8.38 7.79
N LEU A 6 21.06 7.40 7.04
CA LEU A 6 19.88 6.62 7.45
C LEU A 6 20.05 5.95 8.83
N LYS A 7 21.27 5.57 9.20
CA LYS A 7 21.57 4.96 10.51
C LYS A 7 21.26 5.88 11.70
N ASP A 8 21.35 7.18 11.48
CA ASP A 8 21.26 8.21 12.51
C ASP A 8 19.80 8.58 12.83
N TYR A 9 18.83 8.07 12.05
CA TYR A 9 17.40 8.31 12.26
C TYR A 9 16.71 7.10 12.93
N ASN A 10 15.68 7.39 13.74
CA ASN A 10 14.84 6.36 14.36
C ASN A 10 13.70 5.90 13.45
N VAL A 11 13.20 6.78 12.57
CA VAL A 11 12.11 6.50 11.62
C VAL A 11 12.48 7.08 10.26
N ILE A 12 12.27 6.30 9.21
CA ILE A 12 12.58 6.63 7.82
C ILE A 12 11.30 6.43 7.00
N ILE A 13 10.77 7.51 6.43
CA ILE A 13 9.64 7.43 5.50
C ILE A 13 10.20 7.24 4.09
N LYS A 14 10.14 6.01 3.57
CA LYS A 14 10.70 5.69 2.26
C LYS A 14 9.68 5.98 1.15
N SER A 15 10.11 6.70 0.12
CA SER A 15 9.35 6.86 -1.12
C SER A 15 9.36 5.56 -1.96
N PRO A 16 8.26 5.22 -2.66
CA PRO A 16 8.17 4.00 -3.46
C PRO A 16 9.34 3.79 -4.45
N GLY A 17 9.82 4.84 -5.11
CA GLY A 17 10.88 4.75 -6.13
C GLY A 17 12.32 4.58 -5.60
N VAL A 18 12.56 4.63 -4.28
CA VAL A 18 13.91 4.37 -3.74
C VAL A 18 14.24 2.88 -3.88
N PRO A 19 15.38 2.48 -4.48
CA PRO A 19 15.73 1.07 -4.63
C PRO A 19 15.84 0.33 -3.29
N ILE A 20 15.41 -0.92 -3.26
CA ILE A 20 15.38 -1.75 -2.05
C ILE A 20 16.77 -2.29 -1.71
N HIS A 21 17.48 -2.79 -2.72
CA HIS A 21 18.73 -3.56 -2.56
C HIS A 21 19.99 -2.70 -2.35
N LEU A 22 19.81 -1.48 -1.87
CA LEU A 22 20.94 -0.66 -1.42
C LEU A 22 21.31 -1.09 0.01
N PRO A 23 22.60 -1.33 0.32
CA PRO A 23 23.01 -1.84 1.64
C PRO A 23 22.45 -1.05 2.81
N GLU A 24 22.38 0.27 2.70
CA GLU A 24 21.83 1.15 3.74
C GLU A 24 20.31 1.00 3.91
N VAL A 25 19.58 0.75 2.82
CA VAL A 25 18.12 0.56 2.82
C VAL A 25 17.76 -0.82 3.38
N GLU A 26 18.45 -1.88 2.95
CA GLU A 26 18.25 -3.23 3.48
C GLU A 26 18.54 -3.29 4.99
N ARG A 27 19.60 -2.62 5.44
CA ARG A 27 19.88 -2.50 6.87
C ARG A 27 18.75 -1.78 7.61
N ALA A 28 18.26 -0.67 7.07
CA ALA A 28 17.17 0.07 7.70
C ALA A 28 15.84 -0.73 7.75
N TYR A 29 15.59 -1.62 6.79
CA TYR A 29 14.49 -2.60 6.88
C TYR A 29 14.70 -3.61 8.01
N LYS A 30 15.91 -4.17 8.14
CA LYS A 30 16.27 -5.13 9.20
C LYS A 30 16.19 -4.51 10.60
N GLU A 31 16.52 -3.23 10.72
CA GLU A 31 16.41 -2.46 11.97
C GLU A 31 14.96 -1.96 12.24
N GLU A 32 13.99 -2.32 11.39
CA GLU A 32 12.58 -1.91 11.48
C GLU A 32 12.35 -0.38 11.51
N LYS A 33 13.26 0.37 10.89
CA LYS A 33 13.20 1.84 10.87
C LYS A 33 12.41 2.41 9.69
N ILE A 34 12.15 1.60 8.67
CA ILE A 34 11.45 2.06 7.46
C ILE A 34 9.94 1.92 7.64
N THR A 35 9.24 3.01 7.32
CA THR A 35 7.79 3.04 7.09
C THR A 35 7.47 3.72 5.76
N SER A 36 6.18 3.82 5.42
CA SER A 36 5.69 4.45 4.20
C SER A 36 4.44 5.27 4.47
N GLN A 37 4.08 6.16 3.54
CA GLN A 37 2.81 6.90 3.60
C GLN A 37 1.60 5.95 3.65
N THR A 38 1.69 4.80 2.97
CA THR A 38 0.65 3.76 2.97
C THR A 38 0.50 3.14 4.36
N GLU A 39 1.60 2.76 4.98
CA GLU A 39 1.59 2.17 6.32
C GLU A 39 1.08 3.15 7.38
N ILE A 40 1.59 4.39 7.37
CA ILE A 40 1.13 5.46 8.25
C ILE A 40 -0.38 5.68 8.08
N PHE A 41 -0.87 5.70 6.84
CA PHE A 41 -2.30 5.86 6.58
C PHE A 41 -3.10 4.68 7.13
N LEU A 42 -2.75 3.44 6.79
CA LEU A 42 -3.50 2.26 7.23
C LEU A 42 -3.51 2.09 8.75
N GLN A 43 -2.42 2.45 9.44
CA GLN A 43 -2.34 2.38 10.90
C GLN A 43 -3.22 3.41 11.61
N ASN A 44 -3.46 4.56 10.97
CA ASN A 44 -4.16 5.69 11.59
C ASN A 44 -5.53 5.97 10.97
N CYS A 45 -5.92 5.21 9.94
CA CYS A 45 -7.23 5.32 9.31
C CYS A 45 -8.28 4.66 10.19
N LYS A 46 -9.30 5.42 10.59
CA LYS A 46 -10.46 4.91 11.35
C LYS A 46 -11.59 4.42 10.45
N CYS A 47 -11.43 4.64 9.15
CA CYS A 47 -12.43 4.40 8.13
C CYS A 47 -12.21 3.04 7.47
N LYS A 48 -13.23 2.52 6.77
CA LYS A 48 -13.07 1.28 6.02
C LYS A 48 -12.15 1.51 4.82
N VAL A 49 -11.22 0.58 4.59
CA VAL A 49 -10.29 0.64 3.46
C VAL A 49 -10.44 -0.61 2.60
N VAL A 50 -10.69 -0.41 1.31
CA VAL A 50 -10.68 -1.44 0.28
C VAL A 50 -9.39 -1.27 -0.51
N GLY A 51 -8.41 -2.15 -0.31
CA GLY A 51 -7.14 -2.14 -1.02
C GLY A 51 -7.17 -3.04 -2.25
N ILE A 52 -6.69 -2.53 -3.38
CA ILE A 52 -6.65 -3.26 -4.66
C ILE A 52 -5.21 -3.33 -5.15
N THR A 53 -4.73 -4.53 -5.41
CA THR A 53 -3.44 -4.77 -6.08
C THR A 53 -3.57 -5.76 -7.24
N GLY A 54 -2.49 -5.90 -7.98
CA GLY A 54 -2.36 -6.76 -9.15
C GLY A 54 -1.34 -6.20 -10.14
N THR A 55 -0.93 -7.00 -11.13
CA THR A 55 -0.08 -6.51 -12.22
C THR A 55 -0.89 -5.55 -13.11
N LYS A 56 -2.04 -6.00 -13.63
CA LYS A 56 -2.93 -5.21 -14.50
C LYS A 56 -4.33 -5.05 -13.91
N GLY A 57 -5.09 -4.08 -14.41
CA GLY A 57 -6.50 -3.87 -14.06
C GLY A 57 -6.78 -3.08 -12.77
N LYS A 58 -5.76 -2.78 -11.96
CA LYS A 58 -5.89 -2.07 -10.67
C LYS A 58 -6.74 -0.80 -10.76
N SER A 59 -6.38 0.13 -11.64
CA SER A 59 -7.06 1.43 -11.76
C SER A 59 -8.50 1.30 -12.25
N THR A 60 -8.76 0.37 -13.17
CA THR A 60 -10.12 0.09 -13.65
C THR A 60 -10.98 -0.48 -12.53
N THR A 61 -10.49 -1.50 -11.81
CA THR A 61 -11.21 -2.11 -10.69
C THR A 61 -11.45 -1.10 -9.57
N ALA A 62 -10.42 -0.34 -9.17
CA ALA A 62 -10.55 0.68 -8.13
C ALA A 62 -11.57 1.75 -8.53
N SER A 63 -11.57 2.18 -9.79
CA SER A 63 -12.56 3.13 -10.32
C SER A 63 -13.98 2.56 -10.33
N LEU A 64 -14.14 1.28 -10.67
CA LEU A 64 -15.44 0.61 -10.68
C LEU A 64 -16.01 0.48 -9.26
N ILE A 65 -15.21 -0.01 -8.31
CA ILE A 65 -15.61 -0.11 -6.88
C ILE A 65 -16.00 1.27 -6.36
N TYR A 66 -15.17 2.28 -6.61
CA TYR A 66 -15.46 3.66 -6.24
C TYR A 66 -16.81 4.14 -6.77
N LYS A 67 -17.08 3.94 -8.07
CA LYS A 67 -18.33 4.37 -8.71
C LYS A 67 -19.54 3.67 -8.10
N VAL A 68 -19.50 2.34 -7.98
CA VAL A 68 -20.62 1.54 -7.44
C VAL A 68 -20.95 1.96 -6.00
N LEU A 69 -19.94 2.10 -5.14
CA LEU A 69 -20.17 2.51 -3.75
C LEU A 69 -20.70 3.95 -3.66
N LYS A 70 -20.19 4.85 -4.49
CA LYS A 70 -20.64 6.25 -4.55
C LYS A 70 -22.07 6.37 -5.07
N GLU A 71 -22.44 5.63 -6.11
CA GLU A 71 -23.82 5.57 -6.63
C GLU A 71 -24.78 4.96 -5.61
N GLY A 72 -24.29 4.05 -4.76
CA GLY A 72 -25.01 3.54 -3.58
C GLY A 72 -25.18 4.56 -2.44
N GLY A 73 -24.76 5.81 -2.61
CA GLY A 73 -24.93 6.89 -1.62
C GLY A 73 -23.88 6.90 -0.50
N LEU A 74 -22.81 6.12 -0.61
CA LEU A 74 -21.73 6.08 0.39
C LEU A 74 -20.74 7.22 0.18
N LYS A 75 -20.11 7.67 1.26
CA LYS A 75 -19.01 8.65 1.21
C LYS A 75 -17.71 7.92 0.90
N VAL A 76 -17.24 8.04 -0.34
CA VAL A 76 -16.10 7.27 -0.82
C VAL A 76 -15.02 8.16 -1.40
N HIS A 77 -13.77 7.80 -1.13
CA HIS A 77 -12.57 8.42 -1.69
C HIS A 77 -11.79 7.39 -2.51
N LEU A 78 -11.42 7.76 -3.74
CA LEU A 78 -10.46 7.00 -4.53
C LEU A 78 -9.06 7.56 -4.25
N VAL A 79 -8.18 6.72 -3.73
CA VAL A 79 -6.80 7.06 -3.35
C VAL A 79 -5.81 6.04 -3.91
N GLY A 80 -4.53 6.40 -3.95
CA GLY A 80 -3.51 5.55 -4.55
C GLY A 80 -2.45 6.35 -5.28
N ASN A 81 -2.00 5.83 -6.42
CA ASN A 81 -1.18 6.56 -7.38
C ASN A 81 -1.99 7.59 -8.20
N ILE A 82 -3.28 7.80 -7.88
CA ILE A 82 -4.20 8.69 -8.58
C ILE A 82 -4.76 9.69 -7.56
N GLY A 83 -4.80 10.98 -7.94
CA GLY A 83 -5.45 12.03 -7.15
C GLY A 83 -4.57 12.64 -6.06
N LYS A 84 -5.16 12.93 -4.90
CA LYS A 84 -4.47 13.58 -3.77
C LYS A 84 -3.67 12.55 -2.96
N PRO A 85 -2.50 12.93 -2.39
CA PRO A 85 -1.76 12.08 -1.46
C PRO A 85 -2.66 11.56 -0.33
N VAL A 86 -2.54 10.27 -0.01
CA VAL A 86 -3.43 9.61 0.96
C VAL A 86 -3.38 10.25 2.34
N LEU A 87 -2.21 10.76 2.74
CA LEU A 87 -2.03 11.42 4.04
C LEU A 87 -2.82 12.73 4.18
N ASN A 88 -3.23 13.37 3.08
CA ASN A 88 -4.06 14.57 3.14
C ASN A 88 -5.45 14.29 3.73
N TYR A 89 -5.92 13.04 3.62
CA TYR A 89 -7.21 12.63 4.19
C TYR A 89 -7.13 12.27 5.66
N LEU A 90 -5.92 12.01 6.19
CA LEU A 90 -5.77 11.48 7.54
C LEU A 90 -6.30 12.43 8.62
N ILE A 91 -6.21 13.74 8.37
CA ILE A 91 -6.64 14.79 9.30
C ILE A 91 -8.15 15.04 9.19
N SER A 92 -8.73 14.90 8.00
CA SER A 92 -10.13 15.27 7.73
C SER A 92 -11.09 14.08 7.68
N GLN A 93 -10.60 12.85 7.80
CA GLN A 93 -11.39 11.63 7.65
C GLN A 93 -12.52 11.54 8.69
N ARG A 94 -13.64 10.93 8.28
CA ARG A 94 -14.78 10.62 9.14
C ARG A 94 -15.07 9.13 9.11
N GLU A 95 -15.40 8.53 10.25
CA GLU A 95 -15.56 7.07 10.38
C GLU A 95 -16.59 6.45 9.43
N ASP A 96 -17.54 7.25 8.91
CA ASP A 96 -18.54 6.83 7.92
C ASP A 96 -18.06 6.87 6.46
N GLU A 97 -16.77 7.16 6.23
CA GLU A 97 -16.15 7.19 4.91
C GLU A 97 -15.52 5.84 4.52
N ILE A 98 -15.34 5.63 3.22
CA ILE A 98 -14.67 4.46 2.65
C ILE A 98 -13.54 4.93 1.73
N PHE A 99 -12.36 4.35 1.90
CA PHE A 99 -11.22 4.57 1.02
C PHE A 99 -11.03 3.39 0.09
N VAL A 100 -11.19 3.63 -1.21
CA VAL A 100 -10.81 2.70 -2.27
C VAL A 100 -9.36 3.01 -2.65
N TYR A 101 -8.44 2.14 -2.25
CA TYR A 101 -7.00 2.36 -2.30
C TYR A 101 -6.35 1.46 -3.36
N GLU A 102 -5.96 2.06 -4.48
CA GLU A 102 -5.09 1.39 -5.46
C GLU A 102 -3.64 1.31 -4.95
N LEU A 103 -3.12 0.09 -4.80
CA LEU A 103 -1.82 -0.20 -4.18
C LEU A 103 -0.85 -0.85 -5.19
N SER A 104 0.30 -0.22 -5.39
CA SER A 104 1.41 -0.79 -6.17
C SER A 104 2.24 -1.79 -5.35
N SER A 105 3.03 -2.63 -6.01
CA SER A 105 3.98 -3.53 -5.31
C SER A 105 4.99 -2.76 -4.46
N HIS A 106 5.43 -1.58 -4.92
CA HIS A 106 6.36 -0.71 -4.21
C HIS A 106 5.80 -0.19 -2.89
N GLN A 107 4.50 0.12 -2.85
CA GLN A 107 3.80 0.56 -1.63
C GLN A 107 3.54 -0.61 -0.66
N LEU A 108 3.37 -1.81 -1.19
CA LEU A 108 3.12 -3.02 -0.40
C LEU A 108 4.41 -3.69 0.07
N TYR A 109 5.58 -3.33 -0.47
CA TYR A 109 6.85 -3.92 -0.06
C TYR A 109 7.10 -3.68 1.45
N ASN A 110 7.22 -4.77 2.20
CA ASN A 110 7.40 -4.79 3.65
C ASN A 110 6.29 -4.08 4.44
N LEU A 111 5.08 -3.95 3.87
CA LEU A 111 3.92 -3.41 4.57
C LEU A 111 3.49 -4.39 5.68
N LYS A 112 3.39 -3.91 6.93
CA LYS A 112 3.04 -4.74 8.10
C LYS A 112 1.59 -4.59 8.57
N ILE A 113 0.72 -4.14 7.67
CA ILE A 113 -0.70 -3.91 7.96
C ILE A 113 -1.53 -4.12 6.69
N SER A 114 -2.69 -4.75 6.84
CA SER A 114 -3.60 -5.02 5.73
C SER A 114 -4.78 -4.04 5.72
N PRO A 115 -5.36 -3.73 4.55
CA PRO A 115 -6.65 -3.08 4.48
C PRO A 115 -7.76 -4.02 4.95
N HIS A 116 -8.88 -3.42 5.37
CA HIS A 116 -10.07 -4.15 5.84
C HIS A 116 -10.64 -5.11 4.78
N VAL A 117 -10.58 -4.71 3.51
CA VAL A 117 -10.90 -5.54 2.36
C VAL A 117 -9.72 -5.51 1.41
N ALA A 118 -9.19 -6.68 1.04
CA ALA A 118 -8.09 -6.80 0.10
C ALA A 118 -8.56 -7.50 -1.19
N VAL A 119 -8.22 -6.93 -2.33
CA VAL A 119 -8.48 -7.48 -3.67
C VAL A 119 -7.14 -7.68 -4.36
N PHE A 120 -6.83 -8.92 -4.74
CA PHE A 120 -5.62 -9.26 -5.48
C PHE A 120 -6.00 -9.80 -6.87
N LEU A 121 -5.88 -8.98 -7.91
CA LEU A 121 -6.46 -9.28 -9.22
C LEU A 121 -5.72 -10.35 -10.05
N ASN A 122 -4.42 -10.17 -10.22
CA ASN A 122 -3.59 -11.01 -11.10
C ASN A 122 -2.11 -10.76 -10.81
N ILE A 123 -1.26 -11.71 -11.20
CA ILE A 123 0.19 -11.59 -11.10
C ILE A 123 0.85 -12.09 -12.40
N TYR A 124 1.64 -11.22 -13.01
CA TYR A 124 2.53 -11.52 -14.14
C TYR A 124 3.89 -10.87 -13.89
N PRO A 125 5.00 -11.43 -14.43
CA PRO A 125 6.33 -10.85 -14.26
C PRO A 125 6.41 -9.40 -14.77
N GLU A 126 6.70 -8.46 -13.86
CA GLU A 126 7.00 -7.05 -14.13
C GLU A 126 8.00 -6.53 -13.08
N HIS A 127 8.65 -5.41 -13.35
CA HIS A 127 9.55 -4.72 -12.41
C HIS A 127 10.76 -5.54 -11.91
N LEU A 128 11.26 -6.48 -12.72
CA LEU A 128 12.43 -7.30 -12.38
C LEU A 128 13.77 -6.51 -12.35
N ASP A 129 13.73 -5.24 -12.72
CA ASP A 129 14.79 -4.25 -12.53
C ASP A 129 14.82 -3.67 -11.11
N TYR A 130 13.68 -3.74 -10.40
CA TYR A 130 13.53 -3.23 -9.03
C TYR A 130 13.53 -4.35 -7.97
N TYR A 131 12.98 -5.52 -8.32
CA TYR A 131 12.96 -6.72 -7.47
C TYR A 131 14.03 -7.73 -7.93
N LYS A 132 14.59 -8.48 -6.98
CA LYS A 132 15.58 -9.53 -7.26
C LYS A 132 15.07 -10.59 -8.24
N ASP A 133 13.82 -11.00 -8.08
CA ASP A 133 13.17 -12.01 -8.90
C ASP A 133 11.63 -11.87 -8.84
N PHE A 134 10.94 -12.69 -9.63
CA PHE A 134 9.47 -12.72 -9.65
C PHE A 134 8.86 -13.09 -8.30
N LYS A 135 9.55 -13.90 -7.49
CA LYS A 135 9.07 -14.33 -6.17
C LYS A 135 9.06 -13.13 -5.22
N GLU A 136 10.09 -12.29 -5.20
CA GLU A 136 10.10 -11.08 -4.39
C GLU A 136 9.00 -10.10 -4.82
N TYR A 137 8.78 -9.94 -6.13
CA TYR A 137 7.67 -9.12 -6.65
C TYR A 137 6.30 -9.64 -6.19
N LEU A 138 6.07 -10.96 -6.26
CA LEU A 138 4.85 -11.60 -5.76
C LEU A 138 4.70 -11.37 -4.26
N MET A 139 5.75 -11.61 -3.47
CA MET A 139 5.73 -11.42 -2.02
C MET A 139 5.47 -9.96 -1.65
N ALA A 140 6.01 -9.02 -2.41
CA ALA A 140 5.75 -7.60 -2.22
C ALA A 140 4.24 -7.30 -2.32
N LYS A 141 3.55 -7.86 -3.33
CA LYS A 141 2.08 -7.69 -3.44
C LYS A 141 1.31 -8.48 -2.39
N ALA A 142 1.78 -9.67 -2.03
CA ALA A 142 1.11 -10.54 -1.06
C ALA A 142 0.95 -9.88 0.31
N ASN A 143 1.83 -8.95 0.69
CA ASN A 143 1.71 -8.18 1.93
C ASN A 143 0.36 -7.46 2.10
N ILE A 144 -0.40 -7.25 1.02
CA ILE A 144 -1.77 -6.72 1.13
C ILE A 144 -2.68 -7.60 2.01
N THR A 145 -2.44 -8.91 2.13
CA THR A 145 -3.29 -9.85 2.89
C THR A 145 -2.62 -10.47 4.11
N LEU A 146 -1.29 -10.40 4.23
CA LEU A 146 -0.55 -11.13 5.27
C LEU A 146 -0.85 -10.70 6.71
N TRP A 147 -1.49 -9.54 6.89
CA TRP A 147 -1.78 -8.97 8.21
C TRP A 147 -3.28 -8.84 8.47
N GLN A 148 -4.11 -9.58 7.71
CA GLN A 148 -5.55 -9.56 7.90
C GLN A 148 -5.99 -10.22 9.21
N ARG A 149 -6.95 -9.60 9.89
CA ARG A 149 -7.57 -10.10 11.13
C ARG A 149 -8.86 -10.87 10.83
N LYS A 150 -9.37 -11.61 11.82
CA LYS A 150 -10.51 -12.54 11.70
C LYS A 150 -11.82 -11.96 11.13
N ASN A 151 -11.96 -10.63 11.07
CA ASN A 151 -13.14 -9.93 10.55
C ASN A 151 -12.85 -9.12 9.26
N GLU A 152 -11.71 -9.37 8.62
CA GLU A 152 -11.29 -8.73 7.37
C GLU A 152 -11.46 -9.71 6.21
N PHE A 153 -11.80 -9.18 5.02
CA PHE A 153 -12.20 -10.00 3.87
C PHE A 153 -11.13 -9.99 2.77
N PHE A 154 -10.96 -11.14 2.13
CA PHE A 154 -10.07 -11.32 0.99
C PHE A 154 -10.84 -11.91 -0.18
N ASP A 155 -10.65 -11.35 -1.38
CA ASP A 155 -11.20 -11.84 -2.64
C ASP A 155 -10.07 -12.07 -3.66
N LEU A 156 -10.09 -13.22 -4.33
CA LEU A 156 -9.08 -13.73 -5.27
C LEU A 156 -9.60 -13.77 -6.70
#